data_AF-A0A0G0PDJ7-F1
#
_entry.id   AF-A0A0G0PDJ7-F1
#
_cell.length_a   1.000
_cell.length_b   1.000
_cell.length_c   1.000
_cell.angle_alpha   90.00
_cell.angle_beta   90.00
_cell.angle_gamma   90.00
#
_symmetry.space_group_name_H-M   'P 1'
#
loop_
_entity.id
_entity.type
_entity.pdbx_description
1 polymer ?
#
loop_
_entity_poly.entity_id
_entity_poly.type
_entity_poly.pdbx_seq_one_letter_code
_entity_poly.pdbx_strand_id
1 'polypeptide(L)'
;MAKEGGRRFLSGQIWEGELACKVDRRMEISAIIIAINEEKKISDCLESLSWVDEILVIDGGSKDKTVSISKKYGARVVDYREG
;
A
#
# COMPACT_ATOMS: atom_id res chain seq x y z
N MET A 1 -20.22 -3.99 -56.32
CA MET A 1 -19.20 -3.04 -55.84
C MET A 1 -19.91 -2.07 -54.90
N ALA A 2 -19.53 -2.09 -53.61
CA ALA A 2 -19.96 -1.28 -52.47
C ALA A 2 -21.47 -0.93 -52.33
N LYS A 3 -22.15 -1.66 -51.43
CA LYS A 3 -23.46 -1.28 -50.87
C LYS A 3 -23.30 -0.23 -49.76
N GLU A 4 -24.27 0.68 -49.75
CA GLU A 4 -24.90 1.46 -48.67
C GLU A 4 -24.38 1.36 -47.23
N GLY A 5 -24.50 2.48 -46.49
CA GLY A 5 -24.59 2.41 -45.02
C GLY A 5 -24.54 3.77 -44.34
N GLY A 6 -25.71 4.34 -44.03
CA GLY A 6 -25.87 5.68 -43.48
C GLY A 6 -25.20 5.95 -42.13
N ARG A 7 -24.89 7.24 -41.91
CA ARG A 7 -24.62 7.81 -40.60
C ARG A 7 -25.82 7.57 -39.70
N ARG A 8 -25.67 6.69 -38.72
CA ARG A 8 -26.66 6.47 -37.67
C ARG A 8 -26.11 7.07 -36.38
N PHE A 9 -26.72 8.17 -35.93
CA PHE A 9 -26.59 8.64 -34.56
C PHE A 9 -27.08 7.50 -33.65
N LEU A 10 -26.15 6.87 -32.94
CA LEU A 10 -26.47 6.07 -31.76
C LEU A 10 -26.25 6.97 -30.55
N SER A 11 -27.34 7.57 -30.07
CA SER A 11 -27.42 8.09 -28.71
C SER A 11 -27.09 6.94 -27.76
N GLY A 12 -25.90 6.97 -27.15
CA GLY A 12 -25.49 5.98 -26.14
C GLY A 12 -24.08 5.42 -26.26
N GLN A 13 -23.22 5.91 -27.15
CA GLN A 13 -21.79 5.55 -27.12
C GLN A 13 -20.99 6.63 -26.39
N ILE A 14 -20.63 6.30 -25.15
CA ILE A 14 -19.60 6.98 -24.37
C ILE A 14 -18.29 6.83 -25.16
N TRP A 15 -17.57 7.93 -25.32
CA TRP A 15 -16.22 7.95 -25.86
C TRP A 15 -15.33 6.97 -25.07
N GLU A 16 -14.78 5.95 -25.73
CA GLU A 16 -13.66 5.17 -25.20
C GLU A 16 -12.37 6.00 -25.37
N GLY A 17 -12.30 7.09 -24.61
CA GLY A 17 -11.06 7.79 -24.31
C GLY A 17 -10.40 7.09 -23.13
N GLU A 18 -9.27 6.46 -23.39
CA GLU A 18 -8.51 5.56 -22.51
C GLU A 18 -7.85 6.30 -21.33
N LEU A 19 -8.63 6.91 -20.44
CA LEU A 19 -8.19 7.38 -19.12
C LEU A 19 -9.32 7.19 -18.09
N ALA A 20 -9.89 5.99 -18.04
CA ALA A 20 -10.51 5.57 -16.80
C ALA A 20 -9.37 5.30 -15.82
N CYS A 21 -9.03 6.27 -14.95
CA CYS A 21 -8.20 5.95 -13.80
C CYS A 21 -8.90 4.80 -13.08
N LYS A 22 -8.25 3.63 -13.01
CA LYS A 22 -8.75 2.51 -12.22
C LYS A 22 -8.75 2.98 -10.78
N VAL A 23 -9.88 3.49 -10.31
CA VAL A 23 -10.13 3.67 -8.89
C VAL A 23 -10.27 2.26 -8.34
N ASP A 24 -9.18 1.67 -7.86
CA ASP A 24 -9.29 0.46 -7.03
C ASP A 24 -10.09 0.89 -5.79
N ARG A 25 -11.30 0.34 -5.67
CA ARG A 25 -12.26 0.65 -4.61
C ARG A 25 -12.00 -0.17 -3.34
N ARG A 26 -10.86 -0.87 -3.25
CA ARG A 26 -10.46 -1.54 -2.02
C ARG A 26 -9.93 -0.52 -1.02
N MET A 27 -10.43 -0.61 0.21
CA MET A 27 -9.92 0.17 1.32
C MET A 27 -8.55 -0.36 1.70
N GLU A 28 -7.54 0.48 1.59
CA GLU A 28 -6.18 0.17 2.04
C GLU A 28 -6.09 0.29 3.56
N ILE A 29 -5.35 -0.62 4.18
CA ILE A 29 -5.15 -0.68 5.62
C ILE A 29 -3.66 -0.53 5.91
N SER A 30 -3.32 0.53 6.66
CA SER A 30 -1.97 0.74 7.19
C SER A 30 -1.89 0.33 8.65
N ALA A 31 -0.89 -0.47 9.01
CA ALA A 31 -0.54 -0.77 10.39
C ALA A 31 0.59 0.14 10.88
N ILE A 32 0.39 0.76 12.03
CA ILE A 32 1.41 1.60 12.69
C ILE A 32 1.85 0.91 13.98
N ILE A 33 3.15 0.66 14.09
CA ILE A 33 3.78 0.01 15.25
C ILE A 33 4.75 1.01 15.87
N ILE A 34 4.63 1.26 17.18
CA ILE A 34 5.62 2.01 17.95
C ILE A 34 6.47 0.98 18.71
N ALA A 35 7.78 0.99 18.51
CA ALA A 35 8.67 -0.01 19.08
C ALA A 35 9.96 0.60 19.63
N ILE A 36 10.49 0.00 20.71
CA ILE A 36 11.83 0.25 21.23
C ILE A 36 12.37 -1.04 21.86
N ASN A 37 13.50 -1.54 21.34
CA ASN A 37 14.15 -2.77 21.78
C ASN A 37 13.24 -4.02 21.87
N GLU A 38 12.49 -4.31 20.80
CA GLU A 38 11.56 -5.43 20.70
C GLU A 38 12.07 -6.55 19.76
N GLU A 39 13.39 -6.76 19.63
CA GLU A 39 13.95 -7.77 18.70
C GLU A 39 13.40 -9.20 18.90
N LYS A 40 12.92 -9.50 20.11
CA LYS A 40 12.35 -10.80 20.48
C LYS A 40 10.88 -10.99 20.09
N LYS A 41 10.13 -9.91 19.84
CA LYS A 41 8.67 -9.96 19.56
C LYS A 41 8.29 -9.35 18.22
N ILE A 42 9.13 -8.45 17.70
CA ILE A 42 8.80 -7.68 16.51
C ILE A 42 8.57 -8.57 15.27
N SER A 43 9.25 -9.73 15.19
CA SER A 43 9.06 -10.71 14.12
C SER A 43 7.63 -11.26 14.10
N ASP A 44 7.17 -11.78 15.23
CA ASP A 44 5.84 -12.39 15.37
C ASP A 44 4.73 -11.34 15.15
N CYS A 45 4.95 -10.11 15.63
CA CYS A 45 4.05 -8.99 15.41
C CYS A 45 3.91 -8.67 13.91
N LEU A 46 5.03 -8.54 13.20
CA LEU A 46 5.03 -8.23 11.77
C LEU A 46 4.45 -9.36 10.93
N GLU A 47 4.69 -10.62 11.31
CA GLU A 47 4.10 -11.78 10.64
C GLU A 47 2.56 -11.80 10.76
N SER A 48 2.03 -11.43 11.93
CA SER A 48 0.58 -11.33 12.15
C SER A 48 -0.11 -10.23 11.32
N LEU A 49 0.68 -9.30 10.79
CA LEU A 49 0.22 -8.17 9.97
C LEU A 49 0.44 -8.40 8.47
N SER A 50 0.78 -9.61 8.03
CA SER A 50 1.00 -9.95 6.61
C SER A 50 -0.18 -9.68 5.67
N TRP A 51 -1.37 -9.37 6.21
CA TRP A 51 -2.59 -9.08 5.45
C TRP A 51 -2.81 -7.59 5.15
N VAL A 52 -2.01 -6.68 5.73
CA VAL A 52 -2.16 -5.23 5.54
C VAL A 52 -1.39 -4.76 4.29
N ASP A 53 -1.82 -3.64 3.71
CA ASP A 53 -1.19 -3.07 2.52
C ASP A 53 0.12 -2.35 2.84
N GLU A 54 0.22 -1.77 4.05
CA GLU A 54 1.39 -1.01 4.49
C GLU A 54 1.70 -1.21 5.97
N ILE A 55 2.99 -1.31 6.30
CA ILE A 55 3.48 -1.31 7.68
C ILE A 55 4.44 -0.14 7.90
N LEU A 56 4.14 0.69 8.91
CA LEU A 56 4.99 1.76 9.41
C LEU A 56 5.46 1.43 10.84
N VAL A 57 6.76 1.36 11.04
CA VAL A 57 7.38 1.22 12.37
C VAL A 57 7.99 2.55 12.78
N ILE A 58 7.51 3.10 13.89
CA ILE A 58 8.08 4.26 14.57
C ILE A 58 9.03 3.72 15.64
N ASP A 59 10.33 3.83 15.40
CA ASP A 59 11.38 3.35 16.30
C ASP A 59 11.78 4.44 17.30
N GLY A 60 11.65 4.17 18.60
CA GLY A 60 12.00 5.08 19.69
C GLY A 60 13.50 5.16 20.00
N GLY A 61 14.39 4.76 19.08
CA GLY A 61 15.83 4.69 19.29
C GLY A 61 16.32 3.33 19.80
N SER A 62 15.90 2.26 19.15
CA SER A 62 16.36 0.90 19.47
C SER A 62 17.87 0.76 19.29
N LYS A 63 18.51 0.03 20.20
CA LYS A 63 19.94 -0.34 20.16
C LYS A 63 20.17 -1.80 19.79
N ASP A 64 19.09 -2.55 19.68
CA ASP A 64 19.07 -3.97 19.35
C ASP A 64 18.73 -4.18 17.87
N LYS A 65 18.33 -5.40 17.48
CA LYS A 65 18.02 -5.72 16.08
C LYS A 65 16.62 -5.29 15.63
N THR A 66 15.81 -4.61 16.45
CA THR A 66 14.41 -4.24 16.13
C THR A 66 14.29 -3.62 14.73
N VAL A 67 15.02 -2.55 14.46
CA VAL A 67 15.01 -1.84 13.16
C VAL A 67 15.41 -2.76 12.00
N SER A 68 16.44 -3.60 12.21
CA SER A 68 16.94 -4.50 11.17
C SER A 68 15.94 -5.60 10.84
N ILE A 69 15.19 -6.10 11.83
CA ILE A 69 14.14 -7.10 11.64
C ILE A 69 12.95 -6.44 10.93
N SER A 70 12.49 -5.27 11.39
CA SER A 70 11.39 -4.54 10.76
C SER A 70 11.62 -4.28 9.27
N LYS A 71 12.82 -3.83 8.89
CA LYS A 71 13.17 -3.61 7.48
C LYS A 71 13.15 -4.89 6.64
N LYS A 72 13.53 -6.05 7.21
CA LYS A 72 13.49 -7.34 6.50
C LYS A 72 12.06 -7.78 6.16
N TYR A 73 11.08 -7.38 6.96
CA TYR A 73 9.66 -7.63 6.73
C TYR A 73 9.02 -6.61 5.76
N GLY A 74 9.80 -5.71 5.17
CA GLY A 74 9.29 -4.69 4.26
C GLY A 74 8.63 -3.49 4.94
N ALA A 75 8.71 -3.39 6.27
CA ALA A 75 8.17 -2.23 6.99
C ALA A 75 8.99 -0.97 6.69
N ARG A 76 8.29 0.16 6.51
CA ARG A 76 8.91 1.48 6.53
C ARG A 76 9.26 1.82 7.98
N VAL A 77 10.51 2.17 8.25
CA VAL A 77 10.95 2.51 9.61
C VAL A 77 11.31 3.98 9.71
N VAL A 78 10.68 4.69 10.64
CA VAL A 78 10.95 6.09 10.97
C VAL A 78 11.54 6.15 12.38
N ASP A 79 12.65 6.86 12.52
CA ASP A 79 13.31 7.10 13.80
C ASP A 79 12.63 8.28 14.51
N TYR A 80 12.11 8.06 15.72
CA TYR A 80 11.58 9.10 16.58
C TYR A 80 12.56 9.36 17.73
N ARG A 81 13.36 10.41 17.55
CA ARG A 81 14.15 11.03 18.62
C ARG A 81 13.66 12.45 18.81
N GLU A 82 13.31 12.81 20.05
CA GLU A 82 13.27 14.21 20.42
C GLU A 82 14.70 14.73 20.35
N GLY A 83 14.90 15.79 19.55
CA GLY A 83 16.18 16.47 19.39
C GLY A 83 16.57 17.27 20.62
#